data_AF-A0A0N7H8W6-F1
#
_entry.id   AF-A0A0N7H8W6-F1
#
_cell.length_a   1.000
_cell.length_b   1.000
_cell.length_c   1.000
_cell.angle_alpha   90.00
_cell.angle_beta   90.00
_cell.angle_gamma   90.00
#
_symmetry.space_group_name_H-M   'P 1'
#
loop_
_entity.id
_entity.type
_entity.pdbx_description
1 polymer ?
#
loop_
_entity_poly.entity_id
_entity_poly.type
_entity_poly.pdbx_seq_one_letter_code
_entity_poly.pdbx_strand_id
1 'polypeptide(L)'
;MSSAKYAWGAVPALAGLLTGALLIPAAAHADPETPPQVEPLPDQQLHNVTYRARIDGVSRNATIAYKIDDNNVNTADPSMLPGRVFEATGVVADPQTAGMAVRIDWPYSANLHCEILVDDQIVAQADTFVGPRLTRPKDDPNYGSLPCGAPLNTPVPGTIPDPVATGTDPALPSADAAVPLPAEPETPAA
;
A
#
# COMPACT_ATOMS: atom_id res chain seq x y z
N MET A 1 -30.95 39.55 69.03
CA MET A 1 -30.65 38.26 69.69
C MET A 1 -31.93 37.45 69.74
N SER A 2 -31.85 36.20 69.27
CA SER A 2 -32.94 35.23 69.11
C SER A 2 -33.80 35.01 70.35
N SER A 3 -35.06 34.61 70.13
CA SER A 3 -35.57 33.31 70.62
C SER A 3 -36.90 32.95 69.96
N ALA A 4 -36.96 31.69 69.57
CA ALA A 4 -37.99 31.02 68.78
C ALA A 4 -39.32 30.84 69.54
N LYS A 5 -40.42 30.72 68.78
CA LYS A 5 -41.68 30.14 69.27
C LYS A 5 -42.31 29.24 68.19
N TYR A 6 -42.11 27.94 68.42
CA TYR A 6 -43.02 26.79 68.33
C TYR A 6 -44.27 26.80 67.42
N ALA A 7 -44.40 25.61 66.80
CA ALA A 7 -45.59 24.75 66.70
C ALA A 7 -46.62 24.96 65.57
N TRP A 8 -46.59 23.98 64.66
CA TRP A 8 -47.67 23.03 64.34
C TRP A 8 -49.10 23.59 64.11
N GLY A 9 -49.56 23.48 62.86
CA GLY A 9 -50.98 23.38 62.49
C GLY A 9 -51.06 22.68 61.14
N ALA A 10 -51.34 21.37 61.10
CA ALA A 10 -52.68 20.81 60.91
C ALA A 10 -53.33 21.29 59.61
N VAL A 11 -53.18 20.47 58.57
CA VAL A 11 -53.83 20.58 57.26
C VAL A 11 -55.30 20.20 57.38
N PRO A 12 -56.25 21.01 56.87
CA PRO A 12 -57.52 20.50 56.42
C PRO A 12 -57.52 20.37 54.89
N ALA A 13 -57.69 19.13 54.43
CA ALA A 13 -58.05 18.83 53.07
C ALA A 13 -59.45 19.40 52.79
N LEU A 14 -59.55 20.27 51.78
CA LEU A 14 -60.83 20.62 51.16
C LEU A 14 -60.77 20.25 49.68
N ALA A 15 -61.36 19.10 49.39
CA ALA A 15 -61.73 18.68 48.06
C ALA A 15 -62.85 19.61 47.56
N GLY A 16 -62.54 20.44 46.58
CA GLY A 16 -63.49 21.20 45.78
C GLY A 16 -63.36 20.78 44.32
N LEU A 17 -64.32 19.99 43.85
CA LEU A 17 -64.52 19.64 42.44
C LEU A 17 -64.72 20.93 41.63
N LEU A 18 -63.69 21.37 40.93
CA LEU A 18 -63.77 22.37 39.86
C LEU A 18 -63.96 21.64 38.53
N THR A 19 -65.22 21.32 38.25
CA THR A 19 -65.67 20.90 36.93
C THR A 19 -65.87 22.15 36.08
N GLY A 20 -65.06 22.33 35.04
CA GLY A 20 -65.32 23.29 33.98
C GLY A 20 -64.16 24.21 33.63
N ALA A 21 -63.19 23.70 32.86
CA ALA A 21 -62.30 24.55 32.07
C ALA A 21 -62.01 23.89 30.72
N LEU A 22 -62.65 24.46 29.70
CA LEU A 22 -62.13 24.69 28.35
C LEU A 22 -61.74 23.44 27.52
N LEU A 23 -62.65 23.07 26.63
CA LEU A 23 -62.35 22.39 25.37
C LEU A 23 -61.37 23.26 24.55
N ILE A 24 -60.08 23.05 24.74
CA ILE A 24 -59.06 23.52 23.82
C ILE A 24 -58.76 22.34 22.90
N PRO A 25 -58.99 22.44 21.58
CA PRO A 25 -58.52 21.40 20.67
C PRO A 25 -56.99 21.34 20.79
N ALA A 26 -56.47 20.18 21.18
CA ALA A 26 -55.04 19.95 21.20
C ALA A 26 -54.52 20.18 19.77
N ALA A 27 -53.65 21.17 19.60
CA ALA A 27 -52.84 21.25 18.40
C ALA A 27 -51.99 19.98 18.38
N ALA A 28 -52.28 19.07 17.45
CA ALA A 28 -51.38 17.99 17.13
C ALA A 28 -50.11 18.63 16.57
N HIS A 29 -49.09 18.76 17.42
CA HIS A 29 -47.75 19.05 16.97
C HIS A 29 -47.33 17.84 16.13
N ALA A 30 -47.19 18.04 14.81
CA ALA A 30 -46.50 17.08 13.97
C ALA A 30 -45.08 16.95 14.54
N ASP A 31 -44.77 15.77 15.08
CA ASP A 31 -43.42 15.40 15.46
C ASP A 31 -42.58 15.48 14.17
N PRO A 32 -41.60 16.38 14.06
CA PRO A 32 -40.74 16.41 12.90
C PRO A 32 -39.98 15.08 12.92
N GLU A 33 -40.36 14.17 12.03
CA GLU A 33 -39.66 12.90 11.81
C GLU A 33 -38.17 13.23 11.66
N THR A 34 -37.38 12.90 12.68
CA THR A 34 -35.94 13.09 12.66
C THR A 34 -35.43 12.31 11.46
N PRO A 35 -34.82 12.96 10.44
CA PRO A 35 -34.26 12.23 9.32
C PRO A 35 -33.31 11.16 9.87
N PRO A 36 -33.32 9.93 9.33
CA PRO A 36 -32.41 8.90 9.79
C PRO A 36 -30.98 9.47 9.76
N GLN A 37 -30.34 9.51 10.93
CA GLN A 37 -28.95 9.91 11.04
C GLN A 37 -28.13 8.86 10.31
N VAL A 38 -27.67 9.18 9.10
CA VAL A 38 -26.66 8.40 8.41
C VAL A 38 -25.37 8.58 9.20
N GLU A 39 -24.97 7.54 9.92
CA GLU A 39 -23.65 7.51 10.55
C GLU A 39 -22.60 7.72 9.45
N PRO A 40 -21.68 8.70 9.58
CA PRO A 40 -20.60 8.85 8.62
C PRO A 40 -19.84 7.53 8.53
N LEU A 41 -19.68 6.98 7.32
CA LEU A 41 -18.71 5.92 7.10
C LEU A 41 -17.36 6.43 7.63
N PRO A 42 -16.56 5.60 8.33
CA PRO A 42 -15.21 6.02 8.70
C PRO A 42 -14.49 6.45 7.42
N ASP A 43 -14.01 7.69 7.40
CA ASP A 43 -13.20 8.17 6.29
C ASP A 43 -11.99 7.23 6.18
N GLN A 44 -11.87 6.53 5.05
CA GLN A 44 -10.62 5.86 4.73
C GLN A 44 -9.58 6.95 4.55
N GLN A 45 -8.69 7.08 5.52
CA GLN A 45 -7.57 8.01 5.45
C GLN A 45 -6.72 7.63 4.25
N LEU A 46 -6.70 8.51 3.25
CA LEU A 46 -5.83 8.39 2.10
C LEU A 46 -4.52 9.12 2.40
N HIS A 47 -3.44 8.57 1.87
CA HIS A 47 -2.08 9.08 2.05
C HIS A 47 -1.51 9.48 0.70
N ASN A 48 -0.94 10.68 0.63
CA ASN A 48 -0.27 11.15 -0.57
C ASN A 48 1.14 10.57 -0.61
N VAL A 49 1.49 9.94 -1.71
CA VAL A 49 2.80 9.33 -1.90
C VAL A 49 3.56 10.08 -2.99
N THR A 50 4.78 10.50 -2.68
CA THR A 50 5.72 11.06 -3.64
C THR A 50 6.85 10.07 -3.88
N TYR A 51 7.01 9.64 -5.12
CA TYR A 51 8.05 8.73 -5.58
C TYR A 51 9.15 9.54 -6.24
N ARG A 52 10.38 9.44 -5.75
CA ARG A 52 11.55 10.10 -6.32
C ARG A 52 12.59 9.06 -6.69
N ALA A 53 13.10 9.13 -7.91
CA ALA A 53 14.15 8.22 -8.35
C ALA A 53 15.21 8.96 -9.16
N ARG A 54 16.45 8.49 -9.06
CA ARG A 54 17.59 9.05 -9.78
C ARG A 54 18.41 7.93 -10.35
N ILE A 55 18.85 8.12 -11.59
CA ILE A 55 19.67 7.16 -12.31
C ILE A 55 20.90 7.89 -12.83
N ASP A 56 22.01 7.72 -12.12
CA ASP A 56 23.25 8.42 -12.42
C ASP A 56 24.24 7.48 -13.11
N GLY A 57 24.35 7.61 -14.44
CA GLY A 57 25.28 6.83 -15.24
C GLY A 57 24.91 6.77 -16.70
N VAL A 58 25.50 5.81 -17.42
CA VAL A 58 25.17 5.53 -18.82
C VAL A 58 24.17 4.40 -18.82
N SER A 59 22.90 4.72 -19.09
CA SER A 59 21.82 3.74 -19.17
C SER A 59 20.98 3.92 -20.45
N ARG A 60 20.27 2.85 -20.83
CA ARG A 60 19.19 2.89 -21.82
C ARG A 60 17.96 2.21 -21.26
N ASN A 61 16.81 2.62 -21.81
CA ASN A 61 15.49 2.08 -21.50
C ASN A 61 15.30 1.91 -19.98
N ALA A 62 15.71 2.93 -19.21
CA ALA A 62 15.40 2.90 -17.80
C ALA A 62 13.89 2.93 -17.65
N THR A 63 13.39 2.15 -16.71
CA THR A 63 11.98 2.09 -16.38
C THR A 63 11.82 2.29 -14.88
N ILE A 64 10.86 3.11 -14.48
CA ILE A 64 10.47 3.30 -13.09
C ILE A 64 9.03 2.86 -12.98
N ALA A 65 8.78 1.78 -12.23
CA ALA A 65 7.46 1.32 -11.89
C ALA A 65 7.11 1.76 -10.46
N TYR A 66 5.88 2.22 -10.22
CA TYR A 66 5.44 2.72 -8.91
C TYR A 66 3.93 2.55 -8.73
N LYS A 67 3.46 2.43 -7.49
CA LYS A 67 2.01 2.38 -7.22
C LYS A 67 1.38 3.75 -7.40
N ILE A 68 0.38 3.86 -8.25
CA ILE A 68 -0.43 5.07 -8.40
C ILE A 68 -1.62 5.08 -7.42
N ASP A 69 -2.16 3.89 -7.14
CA ASP A 69 -3.17 3.63 -6.11
C ASP A 69 -3.02 2.21 -5.55
N ASP A 70 -3.94 1.78 -4.68
CA ASP A 70 -3.87 0.49 -4.00
C ASP A 70 -3.77 -0.72 -4.95
N ASN A 71 -4.33 -0.61 -6.15
CA ASN A 71 -4.50 -1.72 -7.09
C ASN A 71 -3.71 -1.53 -8.39
N ASN A 72 -3.30 -0.31 -8.70
CA ASN A 72 -2.67 0.02 -9.97
C ASN A 72 -1.19 0.39 -9.81
N VAL A 73 -0.39 -0.09 -10.76
CA VAL A 73 1.01 0.27 -10.94
C VAL A 73 1.14 1.03 -12.25
N ASN A 74 1.84 2.16 -12.21
CA ASN A 74 2.22 2.90 -13.40
C ASN A 74 3.71 2.68 -13.69
N THR A 75 4.10 2.78 -14.96
CA THR A 75 5.49 2.70 -15.41
C THR A 75 5.84 3.92 -16.23
N ALA A 76 7.00 4.50 -15.97
CA ALA A 76 7.52 5.66 -16.68
C ALA A 76 8.95 5.39 -17.19
N ASP A 77 9.29 6.02 -18.31
CA ASP A 77 10.63 5.98 -18.91
C ASP A 77 11.32 7.34 -18.68
N PRO A 78 12.10 7.51 -17.58
CA PRO A 78 12.68 8.80 -17.22
C PRO A 78 13.76 9.27 -18.20
N SER A 79 14.03 10.58 -18.17
CA SER A 79 15.20 11.14 -18.84
C SER A 79 16.48 10.64 -18.20
N MET A 80 17.40 10.15 -19.02
CA MET A 80 18.71 9.62 -18.61
C MET A 80 19.81 10.67 -18.46
N LEU A 81 19.44 11.95 -18.40
CA LEU A 81 20.42 13.02 -18.23
C LEU A 81 20.93 13.03 -16.78
N PRO A 82 22.26 13.03 -16.56
CA PRO A 82 22.83 13.01 -15.21
C PRO A 82 22.27 14.12 -14.31
N GLY A 83 22.04 13.79 -13.04
CA GLY A 83 21.54 14.75 -12.04
C GLY A 83 20.05 15.09 -12.15
N ARG A 84 19.30 14.45 -13.06
CA ARG A 84 17.83 14.58 -13.09
C ARG A 84 17.19 13.59 -12.11
N VAL A 85 16.21 14.09 -11.37
CA VAL A 85 15.35 13.29 -10.51
C VAL A 85 14.02 13.11 -11.24
N PHE A 86 13.59 11.86 -11.39
CA PHE A 86 12.22 11.54 -11.70
C PHE A 86 11.38 11.73 -10.44
N GLU A 87 10.23 12.38 -10.58
CA GLU A 87 9.27 12.56 -9.51
C GLU A 87 7.86 12.26 -10.03
N ALA A 88 7.10 11.48 -9.27
CA ALA A 88 5.70 11.20 -9.53
C ALA A 88 4.93 11.07 -8.22
N THR A 89 3.62 11.27 -8.29
CA THR A 89 2.72 11.15 -7.13
C THR A 89 1.71 10.03 -7.32
N GLY A 90 1.24 9.50 -6.18
CA GLY A 90 0.17 8.52 -6.09
C GLY A 90 -0.60 8.69 -4.79
N VAL A 91 -1.69 7.94 -4.61
CA VAL A 91 -2.52 8.00 -3.41
C VAL A 91 -2.87 6.59 -2.97
N VAL A 92 -2.49 6.21 -1.76
CA VAL A 92 -2.72 4.86 -1.22
C VAL A 92 -3.51 4.92 0.09
N ALA A 93 -4.27 3.87 0.40
CA ALA A 93 -4.98 3.77 1.67
C ALA A 93 -4.05 3.34 2.83
N ASP A 94 -3.03 2.52 2.54
CA ASP A 94 -2.03 2.10 3.53
C ASP A 94 -0.62 2.54 3.09
N PRO A 95 0.06 3.40 3.87
CA PRO A 95 1.43 3.83 3.63
C PRO A 95 2.42 2.68 3.41
N GLN A 96 2.21 1.55 4.09
CA GLN A 96 3.11 0.38 3.99
C GLN A 96 2.98 -0.35 2.66
N THR A 97 1.95 -0.05 1.87
CA THR A 97 1.78 -0.62 0.53
C THR A 97 2.45 0.22 -0.55
N ALA A 98 2.97 1.41 -0.23
CA ALA A 98 3.69 2.25 -1.19
C ALA A 98 4.98 1.55 -1.67
N GLY A 99 5.11 1.38 -2.98
CA GLY A 99 6.18 0.63 -3.60
C GLY A 99 6.66 1.25 -4.91
N MET A 100 7.94 1.08 -5.20
CA MET A 100 8.59 1.53 -6.44
C MET A 100 9.71 0.57 -6.83
N ALA A 101 9.95 0.40 -8.13
CA ALA A 101 11.09 -0.33 -8.67
C ALA A 101 11.75 0.48 -9.79
N VAL A 102 13.06 0.72 -9.65
CA VAL A 102 13.88 1.37 -10.67
C VAL A 102 14.65 0.29 -11.41
N ARG A 103 14.64 0.30 -12.74
CA ARG A 103 15.36 -0.70 -13.55
C ARG A 103 16.09 -0.04 -14.70
N ILE A 104 17.26 -0.56 -15.01
CA ILE A 104 18.01 -0.26 -16.23
C ILE A 104 18.25 -1.55 -16.99
N ASP A 105 18.40 -1.44 -18.31
CA ASP A 105 18.77 -2.60 -19.11
C ASP A 105 20.23 -3.00 -18.86
N TRP A 106 20.47 -4.30 -18.83
CA TRP A 106 21.82 -4.85 -19.00
C TRP A 106 22.29 -4.61 -20.46
N PRO A 107 23.58 -4.33 -20.77
CA PRO A 107 24.80 -4.32 -19.94
C PRO A 107 25.17 -2.94 -19.36
N TYR A 108 24.19 -2.04 -19.21
CA TYR A 108 24.45 -0.67 -18.80
C TYR A 108 24.82 -0.56 -17.32
N SER A 109 25.40 0.59 -16.95
CA SER A 109 25.89 0.85 -15.60
C SER A 109 25.43 2.19 -15.08
N ALA A 110 24.86 2.20 -13.87
CA ALA A 110 24.45 3.41 -13.20
C ALA A 110 24.38 3.20 -11.68
N ASN A 111 24.46 4.30 -10.94
CA ASN A 111 23.95 4.35 -9.59
C ASN A 111 22.44 4.55 -9.66
N LEU A 112 21.70 3.65 -9.03
CA LEU A 112 20.25 3.73 -8.89
C LEU A 112 19.96 4.21 -7.48
N HIS A 113 19.04 5.16 -7.38
CA HIS A 113 18.57 5.69 -6.11
C HIS A 113 17.05 5.86 -6.18
N CYS A 114 16.38 5.50 -5.10
CA CYS A 114 14.94 5.59 -4.96
C CYS A 114 14.59 6.13 -3.56
N GLU A 115 13.58 6.99 -3.49
CA GLU A 115 12.99 7.54 -2.28
C GLU A 115 11.47 7.49 -2.40
N ILE A 116 10.79 7.05 -1.34
CA ILE A 116 9.34 7.07 -1.23
C ILE A 116 9.00 7.92 -0.02
N LEU A 117 8.26 8.99 -0.26
CA LEU A 117 7.73 9.86 0.77
C LEU A 117 6.23 9.63 0.88
N VAL A 118 5.73 9.41 2.09
CA VAL A 118 4.29 9.37 2.38
C VAL A 118 3.98 10.54 3.28
N ASP A 119 3.04 11.39 2.86
CA ASP A 119 2.71 12.65 3.54
C ASP A 119 3.98 13.47 3.86
N ASP A 120 4.85 13.60 2.85
CA ASP A 120 6.14 14.29 2.90
C ASP A 120 7.19 13.70 3.87
N GLN A 121 6.96 12.51 4.42
CA GLN A 121 7.93 11.78 5.25
C GLN A 121 8.56 10.62 4.48
N ILE A 122 9.90 10.55 4.44
CA ILE A 122 10.60 9.43 3.81
C ILE A 122 10.31 8.15 4.59
N VAL A 123 9.58 7.21 3.98
CA VAL A 123 9.26 5.90 4.57
C VAL A 123 10.14 4.78 4.03
N ALA A 124 10.68 4.95 2.83
CA ALA A 124 11.61 4.01 2.23
C ALA A 124 12.62 4.74 1.35
N GLN A 125 13.86 4.27 1.39
CA GLN A 125 14.93 4.74 0.51
C GLN A 125 15.90 3.59 0.26
N ALA A 126 16.41 3.50 -0.96
CA ALA A 126 17.47 2.56 -1.28
C ALA A 126 18.40 3.13 -2.36
N ASP A 127 19.62 2.62 -2.34
CA ASP A 127 20.71 2.99 -3.24
C ASP A 127 21.46 1.72 -3.66
N THR A 128 21.80 1.60 -4.94
CA THR A 128 22.65 0.52 -5.41
C THR A 128 23.47 0.95 -6.64
N PHE A 129 24.63 0.35 -6.81
CA PHE A 129 25.44 0.50 -8.01
C PHE A 129 25.34 -0.73 -8.89
N VAL A 130 24.92 -0.52 -10.14
CA VAL A 130 24.92 -1.55 -11.18
C VAL A 130 26.17 -1.38 -12.02
N GLY A 131 27.08 -2.35 -11.95
CA GLY A 131 28.34 -2.33 -12.68
C GLY A 131 28.21 -2.83 -14.12
N PRO A 132 29.08 -2.37 -15.05
CA PRO A 132 29.09 -2.88 -16.42
C PRO A 132 29.62 -4.32 -16.43
N ARG A 133 28.86 -5.25 -17.01
CA ARG A 133 29.23 -6.67 -17.10
C ARG A 133 28.81 -7.24 -18.45
N LEU A 134 29.60 -8.18 -18.98
CA LEU A 134 29.28 -8.92 -20.22
C LEU A 134 28.32 -10.10 -20.00
N THR A 135 28.10 -10.50 -18.75
CA THR A 135 27.08 -11.46 -18.36
C THR A 135 26.44 -10.99 -17.05
N ARG A 136 25.21 -11.42 -16.79
CA ARG A 136 24.60 -11.18 -15.47
C ARG A 136 25.32 -12.00 -14.41
N PRO A 137 25.64 -11.44 -13.24
CA PRO A 137 26.21 -12.20 -12.14
C PRO A 137 25.28 -13.35 -11.77
N LYS A 138 25.78 -14.60 -11.84
CA LYS A 138 25.01 -15.81 -11.50
C LYS A 138 23.67 -15.92 -12.27
N ASP A 139 23.60 -15.34 -13.47
CA ASP A 139 22.38 -15.29 -14.30
C ASP A 139 21.16 -14.63 -13.64
N ASP A 140 21.39 -13.75 -12.65
CA ASP A 140 20.33 -13.09 -11.89
C ASP A 140 19.40 -12.24 -12.79
N PRO A 141 18.10 -12.59 -12.92
CA PRO A 141 17.14 -11.85 -13.73
C PRO A 141 16.88 -10.42 -13.24
N ASN A 142 17.11 -10.16 -11.95
CA ASN A 142 16.91 -8.85 -11.32
C ASN A 142 18.15 -7.95 -11.41
N TYR A 143 19.26 -8.41 -12.00
CA TYR A 143 20.45 -7.58 -12.13
C TYR A 143 20.15 -6.31 -12.92
N GLY A 144 20.36 -5.15 -12.30
CA GLY A 144 19.98 -3.86 -12.88
C GLY A 144 18.64 -3.31 -12.36
N SER A 145 18.01 -3.96 -11.39
CA SER A 145 16.81 -3.47 -10.71
C SER A 145 17.08 -3.10 -9.24
N LEU A 146 16.42 -2.05 -8.78
CA LEU A 146 16.40 -1.56 -7.40
C LEU A 146 14.93 -1.46 -6.94
N PRO A 147 14.43 -2.44 -6.17
CA PRO A 147 13.14 -2.33 -5.50
C PRO A 147 13.25 -1.39 -4.28
N CYS A 148 12.15 -0.69 -3.98
CA CYS A 148 12.01 0.31 -2.93
C CYS A 148 10.64 0.18 -2.27
N GLY A 149 10.58 0.09 -0.95
CA GLY A 149 9.32 -0.04 -0.22
C GLY A 149 8.61 -1.37 -0.48
N ALA A 150 7.29 -1.32 -0.62
CA ALA A 150 6.46 -2.50 -0.84
C ALA A 150 6.72 -3.16 -2.20
N PRO A 151 6.55 -4.50 -2.32
CA PRO A 151 6.64 -5.17 -3.60
C PRO A 151 5.53 -4.70 -4.54
N LEU A 152 5.87 -4.52 -5.82
CA LEU A 152 4.89 -4.27 -6.86
C LEU A 152 4.28 -5.62 -7.25
N ASN A 153 2.98 -5.81 -7.01
CA ASN A 153 2.26 -7.06 -7.35
C ASN A 153 2.16 -7.32 -8.88
N THR A 154 2.71 -6.43 -9.70
CA THR A 154 2.90 -6.62 -11.13
C THR A 154 4.29 -7.19 -11.41
N PRO A 155 4.44 -8.22 -12.26
CA PRO A 155 5.74 -8.60 -12.77
C PRO A 155 6.36 -7.41 -13.49
N VAL A 156 7.29 -6.71 -12.85
CA VAL A 156 8.20 -5.80 -13.55
C VAL A 156 9.00 -6.68 -14.51
N PRO A 157 9.13 -6.35 -15.80
CA PRO A 157 9.94 -7.15 -16.72
C PRO A 157 11.36 -7.36 -16.15
N GLY A 158 11.68 -8.60 -15.73
CA GLY A 158 12.93 -8.96 -15.06
C GLY A 158 12.79 -9.40 -13.60
N THR A 159 11.67 -9.12 -12.93
CA THR A 159 11.41 -9.56 -11.56
C THR A 159 10.59 -10.84 -11.54
N ILE A 160 11.25 -11.96 -11.26
CA ILE A 160 10.58 -13.17 -10.80
C ILE A 160 10.15 -12.90 -9.35
N PRO A 161 8.84 -12.93 -9.02
CA PRO A 161 8.41 -12.82 -7.64
C PRO A 161 8.97 -14.02 -6.86
N ASP A 162 9.66 -13.79 -5.75
CA ASP A 162 10.00 -14.84 -4.81
C ASP A 162 8.70 -15.48 -4.30
N PRO A 163 8.45 -16.78 -4.54
CA PRO A 163 7.35 -17.44 -3.87
C PRO A 163 7.72 -17.52 -2.38
N VAL A 164 6.96 -16.80 -1.55
CA VAL A 164 6.99 -16.97 -0.09
C VAL A 164 6.93 -18.48 0.20
N ALA A 165 8.00 -19.00 0.81
CA ALA A 165 8.13 -20.39 1.19
C ALA A 165 7.02 -20.77 2.16
N THR A 166 5.90 -21.26 1.62
CA THR A 166 4.92 -21.99 2.42
C THR A 166 5.49 -23.38 2.60
N GLY A 167 6.09 -23.62 3.76
CA GLY A 167 6.56 -24.93 4.14
C GLY A 167 5.42 -25.94 4.05
N THR A 168 5.65 -27.02 3.32
CA THR A 168 5.38 -28.40 3.70
C THR A 168 6.07 -29.27 2.66
N ASP A 169 7.18 -29.87 3.08
CA ASP A 169 7.77 -31.05 2.46
C ASP A 169 6.73 -32.20 2.48
N PRO A 170 6.57 -32.91 1.37
CA PRO A 170 6.62 -34.35 1.47
C PRO A 170 7.62 -34.89 0.46
N ALA A 171 8.71 -35.44 1.01
CA ALA A 171 9.67 -36.28 0.32
C ALA A 171 9.00 -37.23 -0.68
N LEU A 172 9.46 -37.20 -1.93
CA LEU A 172 9.22 -38.25 -2.90
C LEU A 172 10.56 -38.81 -3.38
N PRO A 173 10.66 -40.14 -3.55
CA PRO A 173 11.92 -40.85 -3.57
C PRO A 173 12.68 -40.62 -4.87
N SER A 174 14.01 -40.46 -4.75
CA SER A 174 14.92 -40.52 -5.88
C SER A 174 14.81 -41.87 -6.59
N ALA A 175 14.32 -41.86 -7.84
CA ALA A 175 14.43 -42.99 -8.74
C ALA A 175 15.53 -42.68 -9.76
N ASP A 176 16.67 -43.32 -9.52
CA ASP A 176 17.75 -43.54 -10.47
C ASP A 176 17.20 -44.18 -11.76
N ALA A 177 17.47 -43.57 -12.90
CA ALA A 177 17.40 -44.23 -14.20
C ALA A 177 18.47 -43.61 -15.11
N ALA A 178 19.67 -44.16 -15.00
CA ALA A 178 20.76 -43.98 -15.96
C ALA A 178 20.27 -44.08 -17.42
N VAL A 179 20.47 -43.01 -18.18
CA VAL A 179 20.35 -43.02 -19.64
C VAL A 179 21.72 -43.40 -20.21
N PRO A 180 21.87 -44.52 -20.95
CA PRO A 180 23.13 -44.84 -21.59
C PRO A 180 23.35 -43.91 -22.78
N LEU A 181 24.57 -43.35 -22.89
CA LEU A 181 25.01 -42.55 -24.04
C LEU A 181 24.99 -43.38 -25.35
N PRO A 182 24.62 -42.80 -26.50
CA PRO A 182 24.79 -43.45 -27.80
C PRO A 182 26.27 -43.51 -28.19
N ALA A 183 26.71 -44.66 -28.72
CA ALA A 183 28.06 -44.90 -29.21
C ALA A 183 28.39 -44.06 -30.46
N GLU A 184 29.63 -43.57 -30.50
CA GLU A 184 30.26 -42.81 -31.59
C GLU A 184 30.54 -43.71 -32.81
N PRO A 185 30.33 -43.26 -34.06
CA PRO A 185 30.59 -44.08 -35.25
C PRO A 185 32.09 -44.10 -35.61
N GLU A 186 32.65 -45.31 -35.72
CA GLU A 186 34.02 -45.54 -36.22
C GLU A 186 34.16 -45.11 -37.70
N THR A 187 35.22 -44.34 -37.97
CA THR A 187 35.70 -43.95 -39.30
C THR A 187 36.29 -45.16 -40.04
N PRO A 188 35.97 -45.41 -41.33
CA PRO A 188 36.64 -46.46 -42.09
C PRO A 188 38.04 -45.99 -42.50
N ALA A 189 39.06 -46.75 -42.12
CA ALA A 189 40.40 -46.65 -42.70
C ALA A 189 40.45 -47.35 -44.07
N ALA A 190 41.32 -46.83 -44.93
CA ALA A 190 41.52 -47.16 -46.34
C ALA A 190 41.91 -48.62 -46.64
#